data_AF-A0A329S8U3-F1
#
_entry.id   AF-A0A329S8U3-F1
#
_cell.length_a   1.000
_cell.length_b   1.000
_cell.length_c   1.000
_cell.angle_alpha   90.00
_cell.angle_beta   90.00
_cell.angle_gamma   90.00
#
_symmetry.space_group_name_H-M   'P 1'
#
loop_
_entity.id
_entity.type
_entity.pdbx_description
1 polymer ?
#
loop_
_entity_poly.entity_id
_entity_poly.type
_entity_poly.pdbx_seq_one_letter_code
_entity_poly.pdbx_strand_id
1 'polypeptide(L)'
;MTPMLLLLLLAALYVRPVLPQSLHNEPAPPRLKFSSSPPPLRLQMQDLCSNFRIICDFVSQNCNPKAKTQPWMKNPPSSDEKPKCIESFNLFYQHNKTLTSCIQKLPAESKGKTQALLFLEFYSAWQQQNACKLFHATEAKAATECSGVNVHRPWMQTTWPLYCHEVFTMYNSTRHELDELCDRTPNSEAFWEGYVDYIGSKTCKHYYDMVRDARERGCGEKDKALRGTECREMFQWYVDNKEVVETDCYELKGSKPFYRGFYAWKKQQN
;
A
#
# COMPACT_ATOMS: atom_id res chain seq x y z
N MET A 1 -22.55 -8.25 -13.59
CA MET A 1 -21.62 -7.31 -12.92
C MET A 1 -21.30 -7.91 -11.57
N THR A 2 -20.05 -8.32 -11.36
CA THR A 2 -19.61 -8.92 -10.10
C THR A 2 -19.53 -7.86 -8.99
N PRO A 3 -19.86 -8.21 -7.74
CA PRO A 3 -19.88 -7.26 -6.60
C PRO A 3 -18.53 -6.58 -6.34
N MET A 4 -17.43 -7.18 -6.79
CA MET A 4 -16.07 -6.65 -6.69
C MET A 4 -15.88 -5.32 -7.45
N LEU A 5 -16.56 -5.13 -8.58
CA LEU A 5 -16.43 -3.93 -9.41
C LEU A 5 -17.12 -2.71 -8.76
N LEU A 6 -18.15 -2.97 -7.95
CA LEU A 6 -18.89 -1.95 -7.21
C LEU A 6 -18.10 -1.49 -5.97
N LEU A 7 -17.41 -2.42 -5.30
CA LEU A 7 -16.54 -2.15 -4.15
C LEU A 7 -15.31 -1.32 -4.56
N LEU A 8 -14.69 -1.62 -5.71
CA LEU A 8 -13.57 -0.83 -6.24
C LEU A 8 -13.97 0.60 -6.64
N LEU A 9 -15.19 0.80 -7.15
CA LEU A 9 -15.74 2.13 -7.45
C LEU A 9 -16.09 2.92 -6.18
N LEU A 10 -16.48 2.24 -5.10
CA LEU A 10 -16.76 2.87 -3.80
C LEU A 10 -15.46 3.27 -3.07
N ALA A 11 -14.41 2.45 -3.13
CA ALA A 11 -13.10 2.80 -2.57
C ALA A 11 -12.50 4.07 -3.20
N ALA A 12 -12.73 4.28 -4.50
CA ALA A 12 -12.31 5.49 -5.21
C ALA A 12 -13.03 6.79 -4.77
N LEU A 13 -14.14 6.69 -4.03
CA LEU A 13 -14.87 7.85 -3.50
C LEU A 13 -14.41 8.26 -2.09
N TYR A 14 -13.79 7.36 -1.33
CA TYR A 14 -13.43 7.61 0.07
C TYR A 14 -11.99 8.07 0.29
N VAL A 15 -11.09 7.88 -0.69
CA VAL A 15 -9.71 8.35 -0.58
C VAL A 15 -9.53 9.62 -1.42
N ARG A 16 -9.84 10.78 -0.83
CA ARG A 16 -9.23 12.05 -1.24
C ARG A 16 -7.95 12.22 -0.44
N PRO A 17 -6.75 11.93 -0.98
CA PRO A 17 -5.54 12.37 -0.33
C PRO A 17 -5.42 13.89 -0.58
N VAL A 18 -5.49 14.67 0.49
CA VAL A 18 -5.03 16.06 0.47
C VAL A 18 -3.51 16.02 0.32
N LEU A 19 -3.02 16.18 -0.90
CA LEU A 19 -1.59 16.41 -1.15
C LEU A 19 -1.25 17.85 -0.74
N PRO A 20 -0.25 18.09 0.13
CA PRO A 20 0.31 19.42 0.30
C PRO A 20 1.13 19.77 -0.96
N GLN A 21 0.70 20.81 -1.67
CA GLN A 21 1.45 21.39 -2.79
C GLN A 21 2.78 21.97 -2.29
N SER A 22 3.89 21.39 -2.73
CA SER A 22 5.21 22.01 -2.61
C SER A 22 5.34 23.13 -3.65
N LEU A 23 5.48 24.36 -3.16
CA LEU A 23 5.89 25.55 -3.91
C LEU A 23 7.40 25.45 -4.23
N HIS A 24 7.79 25.18 -5.48
CA HIS A 24 8.69 26.04 -6.25
C HIS A 24 9.09 25.47 -7.63
N ASN A 25 8.86 26.32 -8.64
CA ASN A 25 9.66 26.60 -9.85
C ASN A 25 10.26 25.44 -10.66
N GLU A 26 9.58 25.06 -11.76
CA GLU A 26 10.21 24.77 -13.07
C GLU A 26 9.16 24.80 -14.22
N PRO A 27 9.58 24.79 -15.51
CA PRO A 27 9.13 25.73 -16.53
C PRO A 27 7.73 25.48 -17.11
N ALA A 28 7.11 26.57 -17.56
CA ALA A 28 5.76 26.60 -18.09
C ALA A 28 5.53 25.57 -19.22
N PRO A 29 4.43 24.79 -19.16
CA PRO A 29 4.04 23.92 -20.27
C PRO A 29 3.67 24.76 -21.49
N PRO A 30 3.76 24.20 -22.72
CA PRO A 30 3.46 24.93 -23.94
C PRO A 30 2.07 25.55 -23.86
N ARG A 31 2.01 26.89 -23.91
CA ARG A 31 0.77 27.66 -23.88
C ARG A 31 -0.08 27.26 -25.08
N LEU A 32 -1.11 26.45 -24.84
CA LEU A 32 -2.25 26.34 -25.75
C LEU A 32 -2.83 27.75 -25.90
N LYS A 33 -2.90 28.26 -27.13
CA LYS A 33 -3.52 29.55 -27.45
C LYS A 33 -5.00 29.46 -27.07
N PHE A 34 -5.36 29.98 -25.90
CA PHE A 34 -6.74 30.09 -25.48
C PHE A 34 -7.43 31.18 -26.31
N SER A 35 -8.35 30.76 -27.18
CA SER A 35 -9.40 31.64 -27.68
C SER A 35 -10.22 32.16 -26.50
N SER A 36 -10.56 33.45 -26.52
CA SER A 36 -11.10 34.26 -25.42
C SER A 36 -12.58 34.00 -25.10
N SER A 37 -13.06 32.76 -25.26
CA SER A 37 -14.39 32.34 -24.81
C SER A 37 -14.37 30.84 -24.51
N PRO A 38 -14.74 30.37 -23.30
CA PRO A 38 -14.88 28.95 -23.06
C PRO A 38 -15.94 28.40 -24.02
N PRO A 39 -15.62 27.41 -24.89
CA PRO A 39 -16.64 26.80 -25.71
C PRO A 39 -17.71 26.16 -24.80
N PRO A 40 -18.97 26.06 -25.27
CA PRO A 40 -20.04 25.42 -24.53
C PRO A 40 -19.58 24.08 -23.90
N LEU A 41 -19.96 23.82 -22.64
CA LEU A 41 -19.54 22.63 -21.87
C LEU A 41 -19.71 21.31 -22.64
N ARG A 42 -20.73 21.24 -23.49
CA ARG A 42 -21.01 20.08 -24.36
C ARG A 42 -19.93 19.85 -25.42
N LEU A 43 -19.39 20.93 -26.01
CA LEU A 43 -18.29 20.86 -26.99
C LEU A 43 -16.98 20.49 -26.29
N GLN A 44 -16.70 21.06 -25.11
CA GLN A 44 -15.54 20.68 -24.30
C GLN A 44 -15.55 19.20 -23.92
N MET A 45 -16.70 18.67 -23.50
CA MET A 45 -16.86 17.23 -23.24
C MET A 45 -16.66 16.37 -24.48
N GLN A 46 -17.16 16.81 -25.64
CA GLN A 46 -17.05 16.06 -26.88
C GLN A 46 -15.60 16.01 -27.38
N ASP A 47 -14.86 17.10 -27.27
CA ASP A 47 -13.43 17.16 -27.56
C ASP A 47 -12.64 16.25 -26.61
N LEU A 48 -12.95 16.29 -25.31
CA LEU A 48 -12.32 15.43 -24.31
C LEU A 48 -12.58 13.94 -24.59
N CYS A 49 -13.82 13.55 -24.90
CA CYS A 49 -14.16 12.17 -25.26
C CYS A 49 -13.45 11.71 -26.54
N SER A 50 -13.32 12.59 -27.54
CA SER A 50 -12.71 12.26 -28.83
C SER A 50 -11.19 12.10 -28.69
N ASN A 51 -10.54 13.01 -27.97
CA ASN A 51 -9.11 12.91 -27.64
C ASN A 51 -8.81 11.68 -26.79
N PHE A 52 -9.70 11.35 -25.85
CA PHE A 52 -9.52 10.17 -25.01
C PHE A 52 -9.55 8.86 -25.79
N ARG A 53 -10.31 8.76 -26.90
CA ARG A 53 -10.23 7.58 -27.79
C ARG A 53 -8.82 7.37 -28.34
N ILE A 54 -8.15 8.44 -28.77
CA ILE A 54 -6.76 8.37 -29.26
C ILE A 54 -5.82 7.87 -28.16
N ILE A 55 -6.08 8.29 -26.91
CA ILE A 55 -5.33 7.84 -25.74
C ILE A 55 -5.58 6.34 -25.47
N CYS A 56 -6.84 5.88 -25.52
CA CYS A 56 -7.17 4.46 -25.39
C CYS A 56 -6.45 3.61 -26.46
N ASP A 57 -6.42 4.08 -27.70
CA ASP A 57 -5.71 3.43 -28.80
C ASP A 57 -4.22 3.32 -28.49
N PHE A 58 -3.58 4.42 -28.09
CA PHE A 58 -2.17 4.43 -27.71
C PHE A 58 -1.88 3.46 -26.57
N VAL A 59 -2.68 3.50 -25.50
CA VAL A 59 -2.50 2.65 -24.31
C VAL A 59 -2.67 1.18 -24.64
N SER A 60 -3.70 0.83 -25.42
CA SER A 60 -3.95 -0.56 -25.84
C SER A 60 -2.78 -1.17 -26.62
N GLN A 61 -2.07 -0.37 -27.42
CA GLN A 61 -0.96 -0.82 -28.25
C GLN A 61 0.38 -0.80 -27.50
N ASN A 62 0.57 0.13 -26.57
CA ASN A 62 1.90 0.45 -26.04
C ASN A 62 2.07 0.20 -24.54
N CYS A 63 0.99 0.09 -23.78
CA CYS A 63 1.04 0.10 -22.31
C CYS A 63 0.63 -1.25 -21.67
N ASN A 64 0.62 -2.34 -22.45
CA ASN A 64 0.24 -3.66 -21.94
C ASN A 64 1.16 -4.11 -20.78
N PRO A 65 0.64 -4.19 -19.53
CA PRO A 65 1.41 -4.59 -18.36
C PRO A 65 1.76 -6.08 -18.37
N LYS A 66 1.04 -6.91 -19.15
CA LYS A 66 1.26 -8.36 -19.27
C LYS A 66 2.29 -8.74 -20.34
N ALA A 67 2.66 -7.83 -21.25
CA ALA A 67 3.59 -8.15 -22.34
C ALA A 67 5.03 -8.47 -21.88
N LYS A 68 5.34 -8.28 -20.60
CA LYS A 68 6.63 -8.62 -20.00
C LYS A 68 6.52 -9.51 -18.75
N THR A 69 5.34 -9.97 -18.34
CA THR A 69 5.21 -10.96 -17.24
C THR A 69 5.30 -12.37 -17.78
N GLN A 70 6.52 -12.81 -18.10
CA GLN A 70 6.80 -14.24 -18.22
C GLN A 70 6.77 -14.89 -16.82
N PRO A 71 6.35 -16.16 -16.68
CA PRO A 71 6.09 -16.82 -15.39
C PRO A 71 7.31 -16.93 -14.45
N TRP A 72 8.51 -16.64 -14.93
CA TRP A 72 9.77 -16.68 -14.19
C TRP A 72 10.30 -15.31 -13.76
N MET A 73 9.64 -14.21 -14.13
CA MET A 73 10.07 -12.86 -13.73
C MET A 73 9.52 -12.51 -12.34
N LYS A 74 10.38 -12.63 -11.32
CA LYS A 74 10.08 -12.23 -9.92
C LYS A 74 9.76 -10.74 -9.75
N ASN A 75 10.05 -9.90 -10.75
CA ASN A 75 9.70 -8.49 -10.78
C ASN A 75 9.20 -8.15 -12.19
N PRO A 76 7.88 -8.01 -12.40
CA PRO A 76 7.35 -7.43 -13.63
C PRO A 76 7.99 -6.06 -13.85
N PRO A 77 8.46 -5.74 -15.06
CA PRO A 77 8.90 -4.38 -15.35
C PRO A 77 7.71 -3.45 -15.15
N SER A 78 7.93 -2.48 -14.27
CA SER A 78 6.94 -1.51 -13.86
C SER A 78 6.39 -0.79 -15.09
N SER A 79 5.09 -0.54 -15.08
CA SER A 79 4.43 0.41 -15.99
C SER A 79 5.06 1.83 -15.94
N ASP A 80 5.95 2.08 -14.98
CA ASP A 80 6.83 3.25 -14.87
C ASP A 80 7.81 3.43 -16.06
N GLU A 81 8.04 2.43 -16.92
CA GLU A 81 8.98 2.54 -18.05
C GLU A 81 8.48 3.40 -19.23
N LYS A 82 7.21 3.84 -19.22
CA LYS A 82 6.63 4.66 -20.30
C LYS A 82 5.89 5.88 -19.75
N PRO A 83 6.54 7.06 -19.67
CA PRO A 83 5.94 8.30 -19.16
C PRO A 83 4.57 8.64 -19.75
N LYS A 84 4.39 8.39 -21.06
CA LYS A 84 3.10 8.61 -21.75
C LYS A 84 1.95 7.71 -21.27
N CYS A 85 2.24 6.50 -20.80
CA CYS A 85 1.23 5.62 -20.20
C CYS A 85 0.77 6.19 -18.85
N ILE A 86 1.72 6.65 -18.03
CA ILE A 86 1.46 7.28 -16.74
C ILE A 86 0.66 8.58 -16.91
N GLU A 87 1.07 9.45 -17.85
CA GLU A 87 0.34 10.68 -18.20
C GLU A 87 -1.12 10.38 -18.59
N SER A 88 -1.32 9.32 -19.39
CA SER A 88 -2.66 8.89 -19.82
C SER A 88 -3.52 8.40 -18.64
N PHE A 89 -2.93 7.64 -17.73
CA PHE A 89 -3.60 7.18 -16.52
C PHE A 89 -3.91 8.33 -15.55
N ASN A 90 -2.98 9.28 -15.39
CA ASN A 90 -3.19 10.48 -14.57
C ASN A 90 -4.31 11.37 -15.13
N LEU A 91 -4.36 11.56 -16.45
CA LEU A 91 -5.46 12.27 -17.11
C LEU A 91 -6.80 11.59 -16.80
N PHE A 92 -6.84 10.25 -16.88
CA PHE A 92 -8.05 9.50 -16.55
C PHE A 92 -8.45 9.64 -15.08
N TYR A 93 -7.49 9.58 -14.15
CA TYR A 93 -7.74 9.80 -12.73
C TYR A 93 -8.37 11.18 -12.45
N GLN A 94 -7.81 12.25 -13.05
CA GLN A 94 -8.31 13.62 -12.88
C GLN A 94 -9.72 13.84 -13.45
N HIS A 95 -10.10 13.06 -14.48
CA HIS A 95 -11.36 13.24 -15.20
C HIS A 95 -12.24 11.97 -15.21
N ASN A 96 -12.13 11.11 -14.18
CA ASN A 96 -12.68 9.75 -14.20
C ASN A 96 -14.17 9.71 -14.54
N LYS A 97 -14.96 10.63 -13.98
CA LYS A 97 -16.42 10.68 -14.13
C LYS A 97 -16.81 11.00 -15.57
N THR A 98 -16.16 12.00 -16.15
CA THR A 98 -16.41 12.45 -17.51
C THR A 98 -15.97 11.39 -18.51
N LEU A 99 -14.75 10.87 -18.35
CA LEU A 99 -14.18 9.90 -19.29
C LEU A 99 -14.87 8.54 -19.20
N THR A 100 -15.25 8.08 -18.00
CA THR A 100 -16.09 6.87 -17.84
C THR A 100 -17.42 7.03 -18.55
N SER A 101 -18.07 8.20 -18.45
CA SER A 101 -19.31 8.47 -19.19
C SER A 101 -19.09 8.43 -20.72
N CYS A 102 -17.95 8.95 -21.20
CA CYS A 102 -17.58 8.83 -22.62
C CYS A 102 -17.48 7.36 -23.05
N ILE A 103 -16.81 6.52 -22.26
CA ILE A 103 -16.63 5.08 -22.53
C ILE A 103 -17.99 4.37 -22.56
N GLN A 104 -18.89 4.68 -21.63
CA GLN A 104 -20.22 4.08 -21.56
C GLN A 104 -21.06 4.37 -22.80
N LYS A 105 -20.94 5.57 -23.39
CA LYS A 105 -21.64 5.99 -24.61
C LYS A 105 -21.07 5.38 -25.90
N LEU A 106 -19.95 4.66 -25.85
CA LEU A 106 -19.40 3.98 -27.01
C LEU A 106 -20.25 2.75 -27.37
N PRO A 107 -20.50 2.47 -28.66
CA PRO A 107 -21.21 1.26 -29.09
C PRO A 107 -20.49 0.00 -28.61
N ALA A 108 -21.24 -0.98 -28.11
CA ALA A 108 -20.70 -2.16 -27.42
C ALA A 108 -19.68 -2.95 -28.24
N GLU A 109 -19.91 -3.10 -29.54
CA GLU A 109 -19.06 -3.89 -30.45
C GLU A 109 -18.06 -3.04 -31.25
N SER A 110 -17.91 -1.76 -30.89
CA SER A 110 -16.95 -0.89 -31.58
C SER A 110 -15.51 -1.15 -31.14
N LYS A 111 -14.56 -1.04 -32.07
CA LYS A 111 -13.12 -1.06 -31.79
C LYS A 111 -12.74 -0.10 -30.65
N GLY A 112 -13.31 1.10 -30.66
CA GLY A 112 -13.10 2.11 -29.61
C GLY A 112 -13.60 1.66 -28.23
N LYS A 113 -14.68 0.88 -28.15
CA LYS A 113 -15.13 0.28 -26.89
C LYS A 113 -14.13 -0.75 -26.39
N THR A 114 -13.64 -1.64 -27.26
CA THR A 114 -12.62 -2.63 -26.91
C THR A 114 -11.35 -1.96 -26.37
N GLN A 115 -10.86 -0.93 -27.06
CA GLN A 115 -9.66 -0.19 -26.63
C GLN A 115 -9.87 0.54 -25.31
N ALA A 116 -11.05 1.13 -25.10
CA ALA A 116 -11.40 1.76 -23.84
C ALA A 116 -11.49 0.76 -22.67
N LEU A 117 -11.99 -0.45 -22.90
CA LEU A 117 -12.01 -1.50 -21.88
C LEU A 117 -10.60 -1.99 -21.53
N LEU A 118 -9.72 -2.15 -22.53
CA LEU A 118 -8.30 -2.45 -22.30
C LEU A 118 -7.60 -1.33 -21.53
N PHE A 119 -7.90 -0.07 -21.86
CA PHE A 119 -7.41 1.08 -21.09
C PHE A 119 -7.81 0.95 -19.61
N LEU A 120 -9.07 0.63 -19.32
CA LEU A 120 -9.56 0.49 -17.94
C LEU A 120 -8.88 -0.67 -17.20
N GLU A 121 -8.65 -1.80 -17.88
CA GLU A 121 -7.90 -2.93 -17.32
C GLU A 121 -6.47 -2.50 -16.93
N PHE A 122 -5.77 -1.82 -17.85
CA PHE A 122 -4.38 -1.39 -17.61
C PHE A 122 -4.30 -0.29 -16.56
N TYR A 123 -5.26 0.64 -16.56
CA TYR A 123 -5.39 1.67 -15.53
C TYR A 123 -5.60 1.04 -14.15
N SER A 124 -6.47 0.04 -14.03
CA SER A 124 -6.71 -0.66 -12.76
C SER A 124 -5.45 -1.35 -12.25
N ALA A 125 -4.71 -2.03 -13.13
CA ALA A 125 -3.46 -2.68 -12.77
C ALA A 125 -2.39 -1.67 -12.33
N TRP A 126 -2.27 -0.56 -13.06
CA TRP A 126 -1.38 0.56 -12.68
C TRP A 126 -1.78 1.17 -11.34
N GLN A 127 -3.07 1.40 -11.10
CA GLN A 127 -3.57 1.99 -9.86
C GLN A 127 -3.26 1.09 -8.66
N GLN A 128 -3.47 -0.22 -8.78
CA GLN A 128 -3.11 -1.19 -7.74
C GLN A 128 -1.60 -1.13 -7.46
N GLN A 129 -0.76 -1.19 -8.49
CA GLN A 129 0.70 -1.10 -8.33
C GLN A 129 1.13 0.19 -7.60
N ASN A 130 0.52 1.33 -7.95
CA ASN A 130 0.85 2.61 -7.31
C ASN A 130 0.35 2.70 -5.87
N ALA A 131 -0.83 2.15 -5.57
CA ALA A 131 -1.33 2.04 -4.20
C ALA A 131 -0.33 1.25 -3.34
N CYS A 132 0.14 0.11 -3.83
CA CYS A 132 1.13 -0.72 -3.15
C CYS A 132 2.48 -0.02 -2.99
N LYS A 133 2.97 0.65 -4.03
CA LYS A 133 4.21 1.44 -3.98
C LYS A 133 4.13 2.56 -2.92
N LEU A 134 3.00 3.27 -2.86
CA LEU A 134 2.79 4.33 -1.88
C LEU A 134 2.67 3.78 -0.45
N PHE A 135 1.95 2.67 -0.30
CA PHE A 135 1.81 1.97 0.97
C PHE A 135 3.17 1.54 1.54
N HIS A 136 3.96 0.81 0.76
CA HIS A 136 5.29 0.33 1.15
C HIS A 136 6.29 1.48 1.38
N ALA A 137 6.21 2.57 0.60
CA ALA A 137 7.00 3.77 0.84
C ALA A 137 6.63 4.47 2.16
N THR A 138 5.34 4.48 2.51
CA THR A 138 4.84 5.03 3.77
C THR A 138 5.33 4.19 4.95
N GLU A 139 5.28 2.86 4.85
CA GLU A 139 5.86 1.96 5.86
C GLU A 139 7.36 2.22 6.07
N ALA A 140 8.14 2.29 4.98
CA ALA A 140 9.58 2.54 5.06
C ALA A 140 9.92 3.90 5.70
N LYS A 141 9.12 4.93 5.38
CA LYS A 141 9.28 6.26 5.98
C LYS A 141 8.93 6.23 7.47
N ALA A 142 7.79 5.65 7.85
CA ALA A 142 7.40 5.53 9.25
C ALA A 142 8.38 4.68 10.07
N ALA A 143 8.95 3.62 9.49
CA ALA A 143 10.02 2.84 10.13
C ALA A 143 11.24 3.70 10.49
N THR A 144 11.60 4.63 9.60
CA THR A 144 12.76 5.52 9.78
C THR A 144 12.45 6.64 10.77
N GLU A 145 11.26 7.22 10.68
CA GLU A 145 10.91 8.47 11.36
C GLU A 145 10.24 8.25 12.72
N CYS A 146 9.55 7.12 12.92
CA CYS A 146 8.70 6.87 14.08
C CYS A 146 9.25 5.81 15.05
N SER A 147 10.42 5.21 14.78
CA SER A 147 11.03 4.16 15.62
C SER A 147 12.08 4.68 16.61
N GLY A 148 12.32 3.90 17.68
CA GLY A 148 12.93 4.29 18.95
C GLY A 148 14.26 5.05 18.94
N VAL A 149 15.07 5.01 17.87
CA VAL A 149 16.32 5.80 17.78
C VAL A 149 16.05 7.29 17.56
N ASN A 150 14.91 7.65 16.95
CA ASN A 150 14.52 9.04 16.67
C ASN A 150 13.47 9.60 17.65
N VAL A 151 12.81 8.73 18.43
CA VAL A 151 11.79 9.09 19.43
C VAL A 151 12.37 9.82 20.66
N HIS A 152 13.68 9.73 20.91
CA HIS A 152 14.35 10.39 22.05
C HIS A 152 14.95 11.77 21.75
N ARG A 153 14.78 12.33 20.54
CA ARG A 153 15.20 13.73 20.30
C ARG A 153 14.24 14.67 21.02
N PRO A 154 14.73 15.74 21.69
CA PRO A 154 13.87 16.70 22.36
C PRO A 154 12.83 17.21 21.38
N TRP A 155 11.57 16.87 21.66
CA TRP A 155 10.42 17.16 20.82
C TRP A 155 10.36 18.66 20.54
N MET A 156 10.78 19.10 19.36
CA MET A 156 10.40 20.42 18.90
C MET A 156 8.94 20.34 18.45
N GLN A 157 8.10 21.16 19.09
CA GLN A 157 6.63 21.22 18.97
C GLN A 157 6.06 21.32 17.55
N THR A 158 6.88 21.42 16.51
CA THR A 158 6.43 21.95 15.22
C THR A 158 6.10 20.92 14.13
N THR A 159 6.43 19.61 14.16
CA THR A 159 5.97 18.77 12.99
C THR A 159 6.01 17.22 13.00
N TRP A 160 6.20 16.48 14.10
CA TRP A 160 6.51 15.03 13.96
C TRP A 160 5.62 14.00 14.71
N PRO A 161 4.77 14.36 15.69
CA PRO A 161 3.80 13.40 16.26
C PRO A 161 2.59 13.10 15.35
N LEU A 162 2.14 14.07 14.55
CA LEU A 162 0.92 13.94 13.73
C LEU A 162 1.11 12.92 12.61
N TYR A 163 2.24 12.96 11.89
CA TYR A 163 2.52 12.01 10.82
C TYR A 163 2.54 10.56 11.31
N CYS A 164 3.27 10.28 12.40
CA CYS A 164 3.32 8.92 12.97
C CYS A 164 1.94 8.45 13.46
N HIS A 165 1.20 9.32 14.15
CA HIS A 165 -0.15 8.99 14.60
C HIS A 165 -1.12 8.74 13.42
N GLU A 166 -1.09 9.57 12.39
CA GLU A 166 -1.90 9.41 11.18
C GLU A 166 -1.58 8.11 10.44
N VAL A 167 -0.28 7.85 10.21
CA VAL A 167 0.16 6.62 9.54
C VAL A 167 -0.27 5.39 10.32
N PHE A 168 0.03 5.32 11.61
CA PHE A 168 -0.33 4.16 12.42
C PHE A 168 -1.85 4.00 12.60
N THR A 169 -2.63 5.08 12.57
CA THR A 169 -4.10 5.02 12.63
C THR A 169 -4.67 4.47 11.32
N MET A 170 -4.18 4.97 10.18
CA MET A 170 -4.52 4.45 8.86
C MET A 170 -4.14 2.97 8.76
N TYR A 171 -2.97 2.62 9.28
CA TYR A 171 -2.48 1.26 9.33
C TYR A 171 -3.37 0.35 10.19
N ASN A 172 -3.79 0.81 11.36
CA ASN A 172 -4.69 0.05 12.23
C ASN A 172 -6.06 -0.25 11.58
N SER A 173 -6.51 0.60 10.65
CA SER A 173 -7.84 0.50 10.05
C SER A 173 -7.89 -0.15 8.67
N THR A 174 -6.83 0.01 7.85
CA THR A 174 -6.86 -0.36 6.42
C THR A 174 -5.84 -1.42 6.02
N ARG A 175 -4.95 -1.79 6.93
CA ARG A 175 -3.81 -2.64 6.59
C ARG A 175 -4.18 -4.03 6.10
N HIS A 176 -5.10 -4.75 6.75
CA HIS A 176 -5.42 -6.12 6.32
C HIS A 176 -5.82 -6.17 4.84
N GLU A 177 -6.61 -5.21 4.39
CA GLU A 177 -7.02 -5.06 2.99
C GLU A 177 -5.83 -4.73 2.07
N LEU A 178 -4.92 -3.87 2.53
CA LEU A 178 -3.72 -3.49 1.77
C LEU A 178 -2.69 -4.63 1.69
N ASP A 179 -2.51 -5.42 2.75
CA ASP A 179 -1.64 -6.59 2.77
C ASP A 179 -2.16 -7.70 1.84
N GLU A 180 -3.49 -7.88 1.77
CA GLU A 180 -4.12 -8.77 0.78
C GLU A 180 -3.93 -8.27 -0.65
N LEU A 181 -3.93 -6.96 -0.86
CA LEU A 181 -3.82 -6.35 -2.19
C LEU A 181 -2.37 -6.26 -2.72
N CYS A 182 -1.42 -6.02 -1.82
CA CYS A 182 -0.07 -5.56 -2.16
C CYS A 182 1.05 -6.54 -1.81
N ASP A 183 0.67 -7.71 -1.28
CA ASP A 183 1.53 -8.64 -0.57
C ASP A 183 2.24 -7.99 0.62
N ARG A 184 2.55 -8.82 1.62
CA ARG A 184 3.28 -8.37 2.80
C ARG A 184 4.69 -7.96 2.40
N THR A 185 5.05 -6.70 2.64
CA THR A 185 6.47 -6.29 2.58
C THR A 185 7.23 -6.96 3.74
N PRO A 186 8.51 -7.31 3.56
CA PRO A 186 9.35 -7.76 4.66
C PRO A 186 9.40 -6.68 5.75
N ASN A 187 8.55 -6.88 6.77
CA ASN A 187 8.46 -6.12 8.00
C ASN A 187 9.84 -5.59 8.46
N SER A 188 9.99 -4.26 8.54
CA SER A 188 11.10 -3.70 9.33
C SER A 188 10.69 -3.75 10.80
N GLU A 189 11.55 -4.29 11.67
CA GLU A 189 11.29 -4.33 13.12
C GLU A 189 11.03 -2.92 13.67
N ALA A 190 11.73 -1.92 13.14
CA ALA A 190 11.56 -0.50 13.45
C ALA A 190 10.14 0.02 13.23
N PHE A 191 9.45 -0.37 12.15
CA PHE A 191 8.05 0.04 11.93
C PHE A 191 7.13 -0.48 13.04
N TRP A 192 7.33 -1.73 13.44
CA TRP A 192 6.49 -2.38 14.46
C TRP A 192 6.71 -1.81 15.84
N GLU A 193 7.95 -1.48 16.19
CA GLU A 193 8.28 -0.76 17.42
C GLU A 193 7.53 0.57 17.48
N GLY A 194 7.59 1.37 16.41
CA GLY A 194 6.81 2.60 16.32
C GLY A 194 5.29 2.36 16.42
N TYR A 195 4.77 1.36 15.70
CA TYR A 195 3.32 1.07 15.71
C TYR A 195 2.80 0.75 17.12
N VAL A 196 3.49 -0.11 17.88
CA VAL A 196 3.04 -0.49 19.23
C VAL A 196 3.25 0.59 20.28
N ASP A 197 4.19 1.50 20.08
CA ASP A 197 4.39 2.62 20.99
C ASP A 197 3.33 3.70 20.83
N TYR A 198 2.74 3.84 19.64
CA TYR A 198 1.76 4.88 19.35
C TYR A 198 0.30 4.42 19.44
N ILE A 199 -0.05 3.26 18.85
CA ILE A 199 -1.46 2.85 18.65
C ILE A 199 -1.71 1.36 18.91
N GLY A 200 -0.69 0.50 18.86
CA GLY A 200 -0.88 -0.94 19.04
C GLY A 200 -1.49 -1.31 20.39
N SER A 201 -2.17 -2.46 20.43
CA SER A 201 -2.76 -2.99 21.66
C SER A 201 -1.67 -3.33 22.69
N LYS A 202 -2.02 -3.28 23.98
CA LYS A 202 -1.10 -3.70 25.07
C LYS A 202 -0.57 -5.12 24.86
N THR A 203 -1.40 -6.00 24.30
CA THR A 203 -1.04 -7.38 23.96
C THR A 203 0.02 -7.42 22.86
N CYS A 204 -0.15 -6.66 21.77
CA CYS A 204 0.85 -6.64 20.69
C CYS A 204 2.16 -5.99 21.11
N LYS A 205 2.09 -4.93 21.94
CA LYS A 205 3.30 -4.34 22.55
C LYS A 205 4.07 -5.37 23.35
N HIS A 206 3.39 -6.07 24.27
CA HIS A 206 4.02 -7.10 25.08
C HIS A 206 4.58 -8.25 24.25
N TYR A 207 3.86 -8.70 23.21
CA TYR A 207 4.35 -9.74 22.30
C TYR A 207 5.65 -9.32 21.58
N TYR A 208 5.74 -8.10 21.06
CA TYR A 208 6.96 -7.63 20.39
C TYR A 208 8.12 -7.46 21.36
N ASP A 209 7.87 -6.92 22.55
CA ASP A 209 8.88 -6.82 23.62
C ASP A 209 9.41 -8.22 24.00
N MET A 210 8.52 -9.20 24.20
CA MET A 210 8.93 -10.58 24.47
C MET A 210 9.71 -11.23 23.33
N VAL A 211 9.33 -11.00 22.07
CA VAL A 211 10.07 -11.52 20.92
C VAL A 211 11.50 -10.96 20.89
N ARG A 212 11.67 -9.67 21.21
CA ARG A 212 12.99 -9.04 21.36
C ARG A 212 13.78 -9.67 22.51
N ASP A 213 13.17 -9.75 23.69
CA ASP A 213 13.82 -10.31 24.88
C ASP A 213 14.20 -11.78 24.68
N ALA A 214 13.32 -12.57 24.06
CA ALA A 214 13.58 -13.97 23.72
C ALA A 214 14.76 -14.11 22.76
N ARG A 215 14.93 -13.17 21.83
CA ARG A 215 16.09 -13.13 20.93
C ARG A 215 17.37 -12.82 21.69
N GLU A 216 17.37 -11.79 22.54
CA GLU A 216 18.53 -11.38 23.33
C GLU A 216 18.97 -12.47 24.32
N ARG A 217 17.99 -13.15 24.93
CA ARG A 217 18.24 -14.26 25.86
C ARG A 217 18.61 -15.55 25.14
N GLY A 218 18.42 -15.65 23.84
CA GLY A 218 18.71 -16.86 23.07
C GLY A 218 17.68 -17.98 23.30
N CYS A 219 16.41 -17.65 23.54
CA CYS A 219 15.35 -18.62 23.79
C CYS A 219 15.07 -19.56 22.60
N GLY A 220 15.66 -19.33 21.42
CA GLY A 220 15.66 -20.28 20.31
C GLY A 220 16.66 -21.43 20.42
N GLU A 221 17.57 -21.38 21.40
CA GLU A 221 18.51 -22.45 21.73
C GLU A 221 17.82 -23.52 22.58
N LYS A 222 18.03 -24.80 22.24
CA LYS A 222 17.29 -25.92 22.85
C LYS A 222 17.42 -25.97 24.38
N ASP A 223 18.63 -25.78 24.91
CA ASP A 223 18.85 -25.86 26.36
C ASP A 223 18.15 -24.72 27.11
N LYS A 224 18.22 -23.50 26.56
CA LYS A 224 17.53 -22.33 27.13
C LYS A 224 16.01 -22.43 27.00
N ALA A 225 15.51 -22.89 25.85
CA ALA A 225 14.07 -23.10 25.63
C ALA A 225 13.46 -24.11 26.61
N LEU A 226 14.19 -25.20 26.92
CA LEU A 226 13.67 -26.30 27.74
C LEU A 226 13.91 -26.10 29.24
N ARG A 227 15.04 -25.49 29.63
CA ARG A 227 15.44 -25.37 31.04
C ARG A 227 15.37 -23.95 31.58
N GLY A 228 15.41 -22.93 30.72
CA GLY A 228 15.29 -21.53 31.12
C GLY A 228 13.87 -21.23 31.62
N THR A 229 13.75 -20.74 32.86
CA THR A 229 12.45 -20.37 33.43
C THR A 229 11.84 -19.19 32.68
N GLU A 230 12.64 -18.16 32.38
CA GLU A 230 12.19 -16.94 31.69
C GLU A 230 11.66 -17.23 30.27
N CYS A 231 12.34 -18.08 29.50
CA CYS A 231 11.86 -18.46 28.16
C CYS A 231 10.53 -19.22 28.26
N ARG A 232 10.34 -20.07 29.27
CA ARG A 232 9.10 -20.82 29.49
C ARG A 232 7.95 -19.93 29.92
N GLU A 233 8.21 -18.92 30.75
CA GLU A 233 7.21 -17.90 31.12
C GLU A 233 6.73 -17.12 29.88
N MET A 234 7.65 -16.71 29.00
CA MET A 234 7.29 -16.06 27.73
C MET A 234 6.46 -16.98 26.82
N PHE A 235 6.83 -18.26 26.72
CA PHE A 235 6.08 -19.24 25.93
C PHE A 235 4.69 -19.49 26.49
N GLN A 236 4.55 -19.59 27.81
CA GLN A 236 3.28 -19.76 28.49
C GLN A 236 2.37 -18.55 28.26
N TRP A 237 2.89 -17.33 28.42
CA TRP A 237 2.12 -16.12 28.12
C TRP A 237 1.60 -16.13 26.68
N TYR A 238 2.42 -16.57 25.71
CA TYR A 238 2.00 -16.67 24.32
C TYR A 238 0.91 -17.71 24.10
N VAL A 239 0.91 -18.83 24.84
CA VAL A 239 -0.22 -19.79 24.82
C VAL A 239 -1.50 -19.12 25.32
N ASP A 240 -1.41 -18.40 26.44
CA ASP A 240 -2.57 -17.78 27.10
C ASP A 240 -3.18 -16.65 26.27
N ASN A 241 -2.39 -16.00 25.39
CA ASN A 241 -2.80 -14.86 24.57
C ASN A 241 -2.80 -15.16 23.06
N LYS A 242 -2.69 -16.44 22.67
CA LYS A 242 -2.40 -16.86 21.29
C LYS A 242 -3.38 -16.31 20.27
N GLU A 243 -4.68 -16.37 20.59
CA GLU A 243 -5.75 -15.94 19.69
C GLU A 243 -5.62 -14.47 19.31
N VAL A 244 -5.42 -13.59 20.29
CA VAL A 244 -5.21 -12.15 20.06
C VAL A 244 -3.90 -11.91 19.34
N VAL A 245 -2.83 -12.61 19.71
CA VAL A 245 -1.51 -12.44 19.06
C VAL A 245 -1.55 -12.86 17.59
N GLU A 246 -2.19 -13.97 17.26
CA GLU A 246 -2.25 -14.46 15.88
C GLU A 246 -3.28 -13.72 15.01
N THR A 247 -4.27 -13.08 15.63
CA THR A 247 -5.30 -12.30 14.92
C THR A 247 -4.85 -10.85 14.71
N ASP A 248 -4.33 -10.21 15.76
CA ASP A 248 -4.14 -8.76 15.79
C ASP A 248 -2.67 -8.35 15.69
N CYS A 249 -1.73 -9.22 16.09
CA CYS A 249 -0.30 -8.91 16.12
C CYS A 249 0.43 -9.57 14.95
N TYR A 250 1.40 -8.87 14.39
CA TYR A 250 2.09 -9.34 13.20
C TYR A 250 3.39 -10.04 13.49
N GLU A 251 3.64 -11.09 12.73
CA GLU A 251 4.87 -11.84 12.89
C GLU A 251 6.09 -11.01 12.41
N LEU A 252 6.99 -10.73 13.35
CA LEU A 252 8.26 -10.06 13.07
C LEU A 252 9.23 -11.07 12.45
N LYS A 253 10.12 -10.63 11.55
CA LYS A 253 11.21 -11.49 11.08
C LYS A 253 12.07 -12.02 12.25
N GLY A 254 12.22 -11.20 13.30
CA GLY A 254 12.87 -11.55 14.56
C GLY A 254 12.14 -12.56 15.45
N SER A 255 10.91 -12.98 15.11
CA SER A 255 10.15 -13.98 15.88
C SER A 255 10.69 -15.41 15.72
N LYS A 256 11.46 -15.68 14.66
CA LYS A 256 11.88 -17.05 14.33
C LYS A 256 12.60 -17.78 15.48
N PRO A 257 13.56 -17.16 16.21
CA PRO A 257 14.14 -17.77 17.39
C PRO A 257 13.11 -18.06 18.49
N PHE A 258 12.18 -17.13 18.73
CA PHE A 258 11.09 -17.31 19.70
C PHE A 258 10.25 -18.54 19.35
N TYR A 259 9.74 -18.64 18.13
CA TYR A 259 8.91 -19.78 17.70
C TYR A 259 9.69 -21.10 17.69
N ARG A 260 10.97 -21.09 17.31
CA ARG A 260 11.81 -22.28 17.38
C ARG A 260 11.90 -22.82 18.81
N GLY A 261 12.12 -21.94 19.78
CA GLY A 261 12.14 -22.29 21.20
C GLY A 261 10.78 -22.78 21.69
N PHE A 262 9.73 -22.04 21.37
CA PHE A 262 8.35 -22.36 21.72
C PHE A 262 7.96 -23.77 21.28
N TYR A 263 8.20 -24.13 20.01
CA TYR A 263 7.86 -25.47 19.50
C TYR A 263 8.71 -26.58 20.12
N ALA A 264 9.98 -26.30 20.46
CA ALA A 264 10.82 -27.26 21.17
C ALA A 264 10.30 -27.54 22.59
N TRP A 265 9.89 -26.48 23.31
CA TRP A 265 9.29 -26.58 24.64
C TRP A 265 7.92 -27.26 24.60
N LYS A 266 7.03 -26.83 23.70
CA LYS A 266 5.68 -27.39 23.55
C LYS A 266 5.70 -28.90 23.26
N LYS A 267 6.69 -29.37 22.50
CA LYS A 267 6.88 -30.81 22.22
C LYS A 267 7.19 -31.65 23.47
N GLN A 268 7.69 -31.05 24.56
CA GLN A 268 7.91 -31.77 25.81
C GLN A 268 6.69 -31.81 26.73
N GLN A 269 5.65 -31.02 26.42
CA GLN A 269 4.42 -30.97 27.21
C GLN A 269 3.32 -31.91 26.69
N ASN A 270 3.48 -32.43 25.47
CA ASN A 270 2.67 -33.49 24.87
C ASN A 270 3.38 -34.83 24.99
#